data_AF-A0AAX4P840-F1
#
_entry.id   AF-A0AAX4P840-F1
#
_cell.length_a   1.000
_cell.length_b   1.000
_cell.length_c   1.000
_cell.angle_alpha   90.00
_cell.angle_beta   90.00
_cell.angle_gamma   90.00
#
_symmetry.space_group_name_H-M   'P 1'
#
loop_
_entity.id
_entity.type
_entity.pdbx_description
1 polymer ?
#
loop_
_entity_poly.entity_id
_entity_poly.type
_entity_poly.pdbx_seq_one_letter_code
_entity_poly.pdbx_strand_id
1 'polypeptide(L)'
;MEGVDTVNSTNTSVSSSLLLQQLLFYNYYLSPAWFFSVVFIIVYRYGSGLSVSDPDEIRTAVLFLWLLAEPVRLWTGYSGNLKENVPILLVFWLLTFFVSTPVSFYFSFAQMDIKPYDKGINITVLVMLLLELGTGVYAAAKIMRSQSRKYYLEEYTSAVEKIHTN
;
A
#
# COMPACT_ATOMS: atom_id res chain seq x y z
N MET A 1 -2.74 -49.55 18.09
CA MET A 1 -3.16 -48.76 16.91
C MET A 1 -2.92 -47.32 17.31
N GLU A 2 -1.68 -46.89 17.18
CA GLU A 2 -1.15 -45.64 17.70
C GLU A 2 -0.37 -45.01 16.54
N GLY A 3 -0.68 -43.76 16.21
CA GLY A 3 0.01 -43.05 15.12
C GLY A 3 -0.75 -42.91 13.81
N VAL A 4 -2.05 -42.59 13.85
CA VAL A 4 -2.52 -41.53 12.94
C VAL A 4 -2.29 -40.25 13.72
N ASP A 5 -1.05 -39.77 13.70
CA ASP A 5 -0.79 -38.40 14.11
C ASP A 5 -1.66 -37.55 13.19
N THR A 6 -2.78 -37.08 13.74
CA THR A 6 -3.56 -36.01 13.16
C THR A 6 -2.56 -34.88 12.97
N VAL A 7 -2.05 -34.73 11.76
CA VAL A 7 -1.26 -33.57 11.35
C VAL A 7 -2.11 -32.40 11.79
N ASN A 8 -1.68 -31.73 12.86
CA ASN A 8 -2.40 -30.65 13.48
C ASN A 8 -2.39 -29.51 12.45
N SER A 9 -3.38 -29.51 11.56
CA SER A 9 -3.56 -28.57 10.46
C SER A 9 -3.80 -27.14 10.95
N THR A 10 -3.86 -26.96 12.27
CA THR A 10 -4.09 -25.72 13.00
C THR A 10 -2.83 -24.87 13.16
N ASN A 11 -1.62 -25.39 12.92
CA ASN A 11 -0.39 -24.58 12.98
C ASN A 11 -0.08 -23.89 11.64
N THR A 12 -1.03 -23.08 11.15
CA THR A 12 -0.81 -22.24 9.97
C THR A 12 -0.03 -20.99 10.35
N SER A 13 1.21 -20.88 9.88
CA SER A 13 2.00 -19.65 10.03
C SER A 13 1.31 -18.48 9.35
N VAL A 14 1.09 -17.38 10.08
CA VAL A 14 0.54 -16.14 9.53
C VAL A 14 1.45 -15.61 8.41
N SER A 15 0.87 -15.39 7.25
CA SER A 15 1.55 -15.02 6.01
C SER A 15 1.55 -13.53 5.73
N SER A 16 0.76 -12.75 6.49
CA SER A 16 0.81 -11.29 6.46
C SER A 16 2.23 -10.74 6.71
N SER A 17 2.50 -9.56 6.16
CA SER A 17 3.79 -8.88 6.27
C SER A 17 3.74 -7.82 7.38
N LEU A 18 4.53 -8.01 8.44
CA LEU A 18 4.62 -7.05 9.54
C LEU A 18 5.19 -5.70 9.06
N LEU A 19 6.22 -5.74 8.22
CA LEU A 19 6.87 -4.52 7.72
C LEU A 19 5.91 -3.67 6.88
N LEU A 20 5.13 -4.30 5.99
CA LEU A 20 4.12 -3.59 5.22
C LEU A 20 3.06 -2.97 6.15
N GLN A 21 2.67 -3.70 7.20
CA GLN A 21 1.72 -3.20 8.20
C GLN A 21 2.25 -1.96 8.94
N GLN A 22 3.53 -1.97 9.32
CA GLN A 22 4.18 -0.83 9.97
C GLN A 22 4.27 0.38 9.04
N LEU A 23 4.57 0.15 7.77
CA LEU A 23 4.61 1.22 6.77
C LEU A 23 3.22 1.87 6.60
N LEU A 24 2.18 1.06 6.39
CA LEU A 24 0.79 1.53 6.31
C LEU A 24 0.35 2.28 7.57
N PHE A 25 0.86 1.88 8.75
CA PHE A 25 0.64 2.58 10.01
C PHE A 25 1.22 3.98 10.04
N TYR A 26 2.49 4.14 9.67
CA TYR A 26 3.07 5.48 9.60
C TYR A 26 2.42 6.32 8.49
N ASN A 27 2.10 5.72 7.35
CA ASN A 27 1.47 6.41 6.23
C ASN A 27 0.06 6.93 6.59
N TYR A 28 -0.71 6.18 7.39
CA TYR A 28 -2.01 6.62 7.89
C TYR A 28 -1.97 7.97 8.63
N TYR A 29 -0.90 8.27 9.37
CA TYR A 29 -0.72 9.56 10.03
C TYR A 29 0.02 10.58 9.16
N LEU A 30 0.97 10.13 8.34
CA LEU A 30 1.74 10.98 7.45
C LEU A 30 0.86 11.61 6.36
N SER A 31 -0.06 10.85 5.76
CA SER A 31 -0.92 11.30 4.67
C SER A 31 -1.80 12.51 5.01
N PRO A 32 -2.59 12.53 6.10
CA PRO A 32 -3.35 13.72 6.46
C PRO A 32 -2.44 14.91 6.81
N ALA A 33 -1.33 14.68 7.52
CA ALA A 33 -0.37 15.74 7.85
C ALA A 33 0.26 16.35 6.59
N TRP A 34 0.63 15.52 5.62
CA TRP A 34 1.13 15.92 4.32
C TRP A 34 0.08 16.70 3.53
N PHE A 35 -1.15 16.20 3.46
CA PHE A 35 -2.26 16.87 2.76
C PHE A 35 -2.49 18.28 3.29
N PHE A 36 -2.60 18.45 4.61
CA PHE A 36 -2.79 19.78 5.21
C PHE A 36 -1.57 20.68 4.97
N SER A 37 -0.36 20.13 4.98
CA SER A 37 0.86 20.90 4.68
C SER A 37 0.86 21.42 3.24
N VAL A 38 0.50 20.57 2.27
CA VAL A 38 0.42 20.95 0.86
C VAL A 38 -0.71 21.97 0.62
N VAL A 39 -1.89 21.77 1.21
CA VAL A 39 -3.00 22.73 1.13
C VAL A 39 -2.58 24.08 1.72
N PHE A 40 -1.93 24.08 2.89
CA PHE A 40 -1.42 25.31 3.51
C PHE A 40 -0.44 26.05 2.60
N ILE A 41 0.51 25.34 1.98
CA ILE A 41 1.47 25.92 1.03
C ILE A 41 0.74 26.55 -0.16
N ILE A 42 -0.24 25.84 -0.73
CA ILE A 42 -1.03 26.33 -1.86
C ILE A 42 -1.78 27.62 -1.47
N VAL A 43 -2.51 27.59 -0.35
CA VAL A 43 -3.25 28.76 0.15
C VAL A 43 -2.32 29.93 0.45
N TYR A 44 -1.16 29.68 1.06
CA TYR A 44 -0.17 30.72 1.33
C TYR A 44 0.34 31.37 0.04
N ARG A 45 0.62 30.58 -1.00
CA ARG A 45 1.06 31.09 -2.32
C ARG A 45 0.01 31.97 -2.98
N TYR A 46 -1.27 31.59 -2.93
CA TYR A 46 -2.37 32.42 -3.47
C TYR A 46 -2.67 33.65 -2.61
N GLY A 47 -2.65 33.52 -1.27
CA GLY A 47 -3.00 34.59 -0.33
C GLY A 47 -1.93 35.67 -0.17
N SER A 48 -0.65 35.34 -0.34
CA SER A 48 0.46 36.31 -0.27
C SER A 48 0.67 37.12 -1.56
N GLY A 49 -0.22 36.98 -2.55
CA GLY A 49 -0.14 37.71 -3.82
C GLY A 49 1.01 37.25 -4.72
N LEU A 50 1.69 36.14 -4.37
CA LEU A 50 2.79 35.59 -5.17
C LEU A 50 2.33 34.97 -6.49
N SER A 51 1.02 34.75 -6.68
CA SER A 51 0.50 34.26 -7.96
C SER A 51 -1.01 34.49 -8.14
N VAL A 52 -1.40 35.66 -8.63
CA VAL A 52 -2.75 35.86 -9.24
C VAL A 52 -2.83 35.13 -10.61
N SER A 53 -1.68 34.69 -11.13
CA SER A 53 -1.51 33.98 -12.39
C SER A 53 -0.62 32.75 -12.20
N ASP A 54 -0.97 31.84 -11.27
CA ASP A 54 -0.27 30.55 -11.17
C ASP A 54 -0.72 29.69 -12.34
N PRO A 55 0.13 29.40 -13.34
CA PRO A 55 -0.28 28.60 -14.48
C PRO A 55 -0.43 27.10 -14.13
N ASP A 56 -0.02 26.68 -12.94
CA ASP A 56 0.10 25.26 -12.57
C ASP A 56 -1.20 24.68 -11.97
N GLU A 57 -2.28 24.71 -12.77
CA GLU A 57 -3.59 24.14 -12.41
C GLU A 57 -3.54 22.60 -12.21
N ILE A 58 -2.53 21.96 -12.80
CA ILE A 58 -2.27 20.52 -12.67
C ILE A 58 -2.12 20.15 -11.19
N ARG A 59 -1.48 21.01 -10.38
CA ARG A 59 -1.26 20.79 -8.95
C ARG A 59 -2.54 20.50 -8.18
N THR A 60 -3.59 21.28 -8.47
CA THR A 60 -4.90 21.12 -7.83
C THR A 60 -5.55 19.82 -8.29
N ALA A 61 -5.53 19.52 -9.58
CA ALA A 61 -6.11 18.29 -10.14
C ALA A 61 -5.46 17.02 -9.58
N VAL A 62 -4.13 16.96 -9.50
CA VAL A 62 -3.42 15.79 -8.96
C VAL A 62 -3.61 15.64 -7.44
N LEU A 63 -3.78 16.75 -6.71
CA LEU A 63 -4.12 16.71 -5.28
C LEU A 63 -5.52 16.15 -5.05
N PHE A 64 -6.50 16.53 -5.87
CA PHE A 64 -7.84 15.94 -5.83
C PHE A 64 -7.84 14.46 -6.18
N LEU A 65 -7.07 14.05 -7.20
CA LEU A 65 -6.91 12.64 -7.55
C LEU A 65 -6.36 11.84 -6.37
N TRP A 66 -5.33 12.36 -5.69
CA TRP A 66 -4.78 11.75 -4.49
C TRP A 66 -5.79 11.69 -3.34
N LEU A 67 -6.55 12.76 -3.09
CA LEU A 67 -7.55 12.82 -2.01
C LEU A 67 -8.61 11.72 -2.12
N LEU A 68 -9.02 11.38 -3.34
CA LEU A 68 -9.99 10.30 -3.59
C LEU A 68 -9.33 8.92 -3.48
N ALA A 69 -8.10 8.78 -3.97
CA ALA A 69 -7.42 7.49 -4.02
C ALA A 69 -6.84 7.06 -2.68
N GLU A 70 -6.31 7.97 -1.88
CA GLU A 70 -5.52 7.66 -0.69
C GLU A 70 -6.29 6.87 0.38
N PRO A 71 -7.56 7.20 0.73
CA PRO A 71 -8.31 6.39 1.70
C PRO A 71 -8.53 4.96 1.22
N VAL A 72 -8.83 4.77 -0.07
CA VAL A 72 -9.02 3.45 -0.68
C VAL A 72 -7.71 2.68 -0.71
N ARG A 73 -6.60 3.35 -1.07
CA ARG A 73 -5.26 2.78 -1.09
C ARG A 73 -4.87 2.27 0.30
N LEU A 74 -4.97 3.09 1.32
CA LEU A 74 -4.64 2.68 2.69
C LEU A 74 -5.54 1.52 3.14
N TRP A 75 -6.86 1.62 2.96
CA TRP A 75 -7.80 0.56 3.36
C TRP A 75 -7.49 -0.78 2.67
N THR A 76 -7.26 -0.76 1.36
CA THR A 76 -6.91 -1.98 0.61
C THR A 76 -5.55 -2.54 1.03
N GLY A 77 -4.59 -1.69 1.40
CA GLY A 77 -3.28 -2.14 1.90
C GLY A 77 -3.42 -2.88 3.22
N TYR A 78 -4.14 -2.27 4.16
CA TYR A 78 -4.44 -2.84 5.48
C TYR A 78 -5.22 -4.15 5.37
N SER A 79 -6.37 -4.10 4.68
CA SER A 79 -7.25 -5.25 4.56
C SER A 79 -6.61 -6.36 3.74
N GLY A 80 -5.90 -6.04 2.66
CA GLY A 80 -5.23 -7.02 1.80
C GLY A 80 -4.12 -7.76 2.53
N ASN A 81 -3.29 -7.04 3.29
CA ASN A 81 -2.21 -7.65 4.06
C ASN A 81 -2.73 -8.50 5.23
N LEU A 82 -3.64 -7.95 6.05
CA LEU A 82 -4.16 -8.64 7.24
C LEU A 82 -5.05 -9.85 6.91
N LYS A 83 -5.89 -9.74 5.86
CA LYS A 83 -6.76 -10.85 5.44
C LYS A 83 -6.07 -11.81 4.47
N GLU A 84 -4.77 -11.63 4.23
CA GLU A 84 -3.99 -12.43 3.27
C GLU A 84 -4.67 -12.50 1.88
N ASN A 85 -5.26 -11.38 1.44
CA ASN A 85 -6.05 -11.30 0.22
C ASN A 85 -5.24 -10.61 -0.88
N VAL A 86 -4.64 -11.42 -1.74
CA VAL A 86 -3.78 -10.96 -2.85
C VAL A 86 -4.54 -10.04 -3.83
N PRO A 87 -5.78 -10.34 -4.26
CA PRO A 87 -6.55 -9.41 -5.10
C PRO A 87 -6.74 -8.02 -4.48
N ILE A 88 -7.11 -7.92 -3.19
CA ILE A 88 -7.26 -6.63 -2.51
C ILE A 88 -5.90 -5.93 -2.39
N LEU A 89 -4.84 -6.68 -2.07
CA LEU A 89 -3.49 -6.14 -1.99
C LEU A 89 -2.96 -5.63 -3.33
N LEU A 90 -3.41 -6.21 -4.45
CA LEU A 90 -3.12 -5.72 -5.79
C LEU A 90 -3.76 -4.34 -6.03
N VAL A 91 -4.99 -4.10 -5.57
CA VAL A 91 -5.63 -2.77 -5.66
C VAL A 91 -4.79 -1.73 -4.92
N PHE A 92 -4.33 -2.04 -3.71
CA PHE A 92 -3.39 -1.20 -2.97
C PHE A 92 -2.12 -0.91 -3.76
N TRP A 93 -1.51 -1.95 -4.32
CA TRP A 93 -0.25 -1.83 -5.05
C TRP A 93 -0.41 -0.96 -6.31
N LEU A 94 -1.49 -1.19 -7.07
CA LEU A 94 -1.82 -0.41 -8.26
C LEU A 94 -2.08 1.07 -7.93
N LEU A 95 -2.87 1.36 -6.89
CA LEU A 95 -3.10 2.74 -6.45
C LEU A 95 -1.81 3.40 -5.97
N THR A 96 -0.94 2.66 -5.28
CA THR A 96 0.37 3.16 -4.84
C THR A 96 1.26 3.48 -6.04
N PHE A 97 1.33 2.60 -7.04
CA PHE A 97 2.20 2.76 -8.20
C PHE A 97 1.70 3.77 -9.23
N PHE A 98 0.40 3.74 -9.57
CA PHE A 98 -0.16 4.56 -10.65
C PHE A 98 -0.74 5.89 -10.19
N VAL A 99 -1.07 6.04 -8.90
CA VAL A 99 -1.68 7.27 -8.38
C VAL A 99 -0.76 7.96 -7.37
N SER A 100 -0.53 7.36 -6.21
CA SER A 100 0.18 8.06 -5.13
C SER A 100 1.65 8.36 -5.48
N THR A 101 2.35 7.42 -6.13
CA THR A 101 3.76 7.64 -6.52
C THR A 101 3.91 8.73 -7.58
N PRO A 102 3.16 8.75 -8.70
CA PRO A 102 3.22 9.85 -9.67
C PRO A 102 2.82 11.20 -9.08
N VAL A 103 1.81 11.25 -8.20
CA VAL A 103 1.44 12.50 -7.50
C VAL A 103 2.61 12.99 -6.66
N SER A 104 3.18 12.14 -5.81
CA SER A 104 4.32 12.50 -4.95
C SER A 104 5.56 12.88 -5.77
N PHE A 105 5.80 12.21 -6.90
CA PHE A 105 6.85 12.55 -7.85
C PHE A 105 6.63 13.94 -8.46
N TYR A 106 5.40 14.25 -8.91
CA TYR A 106 5.07 15.56 -9.45
C TYR A 106 5.35 16.67 -8.44
N PHE A 107 4.87 16.53 -7.20
CA PHE A 107 5.10 17.50 -6.13
C PHE A 107 6.59 17.62 -5.73
N SER A 108 7.39 16.57 -5.93
CA SER A 108 8.83 16.60 -5.61
C SER A 108 9.69 17.21 -6.71
N PHE A 109 9.33 17.00 -7.99
CA PHE A 109 10.26 17.21 -9.10
C PHE A 109 9.69 17.90 -10.35
N ALA A 110 8.36 17.95 -10.53
CA ALA A 110 7.76 18.38 -11.79
C ALA A 110 6.86 19.64 -11.70
N GLN A 111 6.72 20.24 -10.52
CA GLN A 111 5.98 21.51 -10.39
C GLN A 111 6.73 22.66 -11.08
N MET A 112 5.99 23.68 -11.51
CA MET A 112 6.59 24.81 -12.24
C MET A 112 7.48 25.72 -11.36
N ASP A 113 7.18 25.86 -10.06
CA ASP A 113 7.98 26.64 -9.11
C ASP A 113 8.22 25.87 -7.80
N ILE A 114 9.18 24.95 -7.84
CA ILE A 114 9.53 24.09 -6.70
C ILE A 114 10.45 24.85 -5.72
N LYS A 115 10.04 24.97 -4.46
CA LYS A 115 10.90 25.48 -3.38
C LYS A 115 11.53 24.34 -2.57
N PRO A 116 12.62 24.60 -1.81
CA PRO A 116 13.26 23.57 -0.99
C PRO A 116 12.32 22.92 0.04
N TYR A 117 11.38 23.67 0.60
CA TYR A 117 10.40 23.13 1.54
C TYR A 117 9.40 22.18 0.86
N ASP A 118 9.03 22.43 -0.40
CA ASP A 118 8.20 21.52 -1.19
C ASP A 118 8.92 20.17 -1.36
N LYS A 119 10.20 20.21 -1.74
CA LYS A 119 11.00 18.97 -1.88
C LYS A 119 11.11 18.20 -0.57
N GLY A 120 11.41 18.87 0.54
CA GLY A 120 11.62 18.19 1.83
C GLY A 120 10.40 17.40 2.29
N ILE A 121 9.22 18.02 2.22
CA ILE A 121 7.96 17.38 2.62
C ILE A 121 7.60 16.24 1.65
N ASN A 122 7.74 16.46 0.35
CA ASN A 122 7.29 15.50 -0.67
C ASN A 122 8.24 14.30 -0.84
N ILE A 123 9.55 14.48 -0.71
CA ILE A 123 10.52 13.36 -0.78
C ILE A 123 10.28 12.36 0.35
N THR A 124 9.91 12.84 1.54
CA THR A 124 9.62 11.97 2.69
C THR A 124 8.46 11.02 2.37
N VAL A 125 7.38 11.54 1.78
CA VAL A 125 6.25 10.73 1.32
C VAL A 125 6.67 9.79 0.18
N LEU A 126 7.46 10.28 -0.78
CA LEU A 126 7.91 9.47 -1.91
C LEU A 126 8.70 8.25 -1.47
N VAL A 127 9.67 8.43 -0.54
CA VAL A 127 10.45 7.33 0.01
C VAL A 127 9.54 6.30 0.69
N MET A 128 8.55 6.77 1.45
CA MET A 128 7.57 5.90 2.10
C MET A 128 6.80 5.04 1.09
N LEU A 129 6.31 5.65 0.00
CA LEU A 129 5.59 4.96 -1.06
C LEU A 129 6.46 3.92 -1.79
N LEU A 130 7.75 4.22 -2.02
CA LEU A 130 8.68 3.27 -2.64
C LEU A 130 8.94 2.04 -1.75
N LEU A 131 9.06 2.24 -0.44
CA LEU A 131 9.16 1.13 0.52
C LEU A 131 7.89 0.27 0.53
N GLU A 132 6.72 0.91 0.48
CA GLU A 132 5.43 0.24 0.38
C GLU A 132 5.28 -0.57 -0.92
N LEU A 133 5.77 -0.06 -2.06
CA LEU A 133 5.79 -0.83 -3.32
C LEU A 133 6.61 -2.10 -3.20
N GLY A 134 7.84 -2.00 -2.68
CA GLY A 134 8.73 -3.15 -2.53
C GLY A 134 8.16 -4.18 -1.55
N THR A 135 7.72 -3.73 -0.38
CA THR A 135 7.15 -4.60 0.65
C THR A 135 5.78 -5.14 0.28
N GLY A 136 5.00 -4.44 -0.56
CA GLY A 136 3.75 -4.89 -1.15
C GLY A 136 3.92 -6.09 -2.06
N VAL A 137 4.90 -6.05 -2.98
CA VAL A 137 5.24 -7.21 -3.84
C VAL A 137 5.70 -8.39 -2.98
N TYR A 138 6.57 -8.13 -2.01
CA TYR A 138 7.04 -9.16 -1.09
C TYR A 138 5.89 -9.82 -0.32
N ALA A 139 4.96 -9.03 0.23
CA ALA A 139 3.79 -9.51 0.96
C ALA A 139 2.89 -10.36 0.06
N ALA A 140 2.59 -9.89 -1.16
CA ALA A 140 1.79 -10.63 -2.13
C ALA A 140 2.44 -11.99 -2.47
N ALA A 141 3.74 -12.00 -2.79
CA ALA A 141 4.47 -13.23 -3.09
C ALA A 141 4.50 -14.20 -1.90
N LYS A 142 4.67 -13.69 -0.67
CA LYS A 142 4.63 -14.50 0.57
C LYS A 142 3.26 -15.14 0.77
N ILE A 143 2.18 -14.39 0.58
CA ILE A 143 0.80 -14.89 0.71
C ILE A 143 0.52 -15.95 -0.36
N MET A 144 0.86 -15.71 -1.63
CA MET A 144 0.66 -16.68 -2.72
C MET A 144 1.36 -18.00 -2.44
N ARG A 145 2.64 -17.97 -2.03
CA ARG A 145 3.39 -19.18 -1.66
C ARG A 145 2.73 -19.94 -0.52
N SER A 146 2.15 -19.23 0.44
CA SER A 146 1.42 -19.84 1.56
C SER A 146 0.14 -20.52 1.09
N GLN A 147 -0.64 -19.87 0.23
CA GLN A 147 -1.86 -20.43 -0.34
C GLN A 147 -1.57 -21.68 -1.18
N SER A 148 -0.52 -21.67 -2.01
CA SER A 148 -0.11 -22.84 -2.78
C SER A 148 0.25 -24.03 -1.88
N ARG A 149 0.99 -23.80 -0.79
CA ARG A 149 1.32 -24.87 0.17
C ARG A 149 0.07 -25.48 0.83
N LYS A 150 -0.91 -24.64 1.19
CA LYS A 150 -2.17 -25.10 1.77
C LYS A 150 -2.95 -25.97 0.78
N TYR A 151 -3.01 -25.55 -0.49
CA TYR A 151 -3.67 -26.31 -1.55
C TYR A 151 -3.07 -27.71 -1.74
N TYR A 152 -1.73 -27.82 -1.82
CA TYR A 152 -1.07 -29.12 -1.96
C TYR A 152 -1.26 -30.03 -0.75
N LEU A 153 -1.29 -29.47 0.46
CA LEU A 153 -1.57 -30.24 1.67
C LEU A 153 -3.00 -30.78 1.68
N GLU A 154 -3.98 -29.96 1.30
CA GLU A 154 -5.37 -30.36 1.19
C GLU A 154 -5.54 -31.49 0.17
N GLU A 155 -4.96 -31.34 -1.03
CA GLU A 155 -4.96 -32.37 -2.07
C GLU A 155 -4.37 -33.70 -1.59
N TYR A 156 -3.22 -33.66 -0.90
CA TYR A 156 -2.60 -34.84 -0.33
C TYR A 156 -3.48 -35.51 0.73
N THR A 157 -4.05 -34.73 1.66
CA THR A 157 -4.91 -35.27 2.73
C THR A 157 -6.18 -35.93 2.16
N SER A 158 -6.82 -35.30 1.17
CA SER A 158 -8.00 -35.88 0.50
C SER A 158 -7.68 -37.17 -0.27
N ALA A 159 -6.46 -37.28 -0.82
CA ALA A 159 -6.02 -38.51 -1.49
C ALA A 159 -5.84 -39.67 -0.50
N VAL A 160 -5.23 -39.41 0.66
CA VAL A 160 -5.03 -40.40 1.73
C VAL A 160 -6.36 -40.88 2.32
N GLU A 161 -7.31 -39.97 2.56
CA GLU A 161 -8.64 -40.32 3.09
C GLU A 161 -9.41 -41.29 2.16
N LYS A 162 -9.30 -41.11 0.85
CA LYS A 162 -9.90 -42.02 -0.15
C LYS A 162 -9.29 -43.41 -0.15
N ILE A 163 -8.02 -43.55 0.22
CA ILE A 163 -7.35 -44.85 0.34
C ILE A 163 -7.84 -45.59 1.58
N HIS A 164 -8.11 -44.89 2.68
CA HIS A 164 -8.53 -45.53 3.94
C HIS A 164 -10.04 -45.84 4.03
N THR A 165 -10.85 -45.29 3.13
CA THR A 165 -12.31 -45.51 3.08
C THR A 165 -12.73 -46.59 2.07
N ASN A 166 -11.80 -47.15 1.29
CA ASN A 166 -11.99 -48.32 0.43
C ASN A 166 -11.31 -49.56 1.04
#